data_AF-A0A3M1Y0Q9-F1
#
_entry.id   AF-A0A3M1Y0Q9-F1
#
_cell.length_a   1.000
_cell.length_b   1.000
_cell.length_c   1.000
_cell.angle_alpha   90.00
_cell.angle_beta   90.00
_cell.angle_gamma   90.00
#
_symmetry.space_group_name_H-M   'P 1'
#
loop_
_entity.id
_entity.type
_entity.pdbx_description
1 polymer ?
#
loop_
_entity_poly.entity_id
_entity_poly.type
_entity_poly.pdbx_seq_one_letter_code
_entity_poly.pdbx_strand_id
1 'polypeptide(L)'
;MAPNNRAYRWGEISLTATANDTERFKPRPTITSRILGLIWTSVFDAWSRYDAQATPWYLTGVARRPAAEQTLANKEIAISYAAYRAMMHYYWSDSALFRQ
;
A
#
# COMPACT_ATOMS: atom_id res chain seq x y z
N MET A 1 18.64 -2.40 10.01
CA MET A 1 17.39 -2.21 9.24
C MET A 1 16.69 -3.55 9.16
N ALA A 2 15.42 -3.65 9.54
CA ALA A 2 14.75 -4.95 9.73
C ALA A 2 14.43 -5.61 8.36
N PRO A 3 15.08 -6.73 8.01
CA PRO A 3 14.99 -7.32 6.67
C PRO A 3 13.62 -7.93 6.31
N ASN A 4 12.65 -7.96 7.24
CA ASN A 4 11.34 -8.62 7.08
C ASN A 4 10.14 -7.69 7.25
N ASN A 5 10.25 -6.39 6.94
CA ASN A 5 9.11 -5.48 7.07
C ASN A 5 8.23 -5.51 5.80
N ARG A 6 6.95 -5.87 5.94
CA ARG A 6 5.98 -5.94 4.84
C ARG A 6 5.83 -4.63 4.06
N ALA A 7 5.91 -3.47 4.73
CA ALA A 7 5.83 -2.18 4.07
C ALA A 7 6.99 -1.96 3.09
N TYR A 8 8.21 -2.40 3.43
CA TYR A 8 9.37 -2.31 2.54
C TYR A 8 9.24 -3.22 1.33
N ARG A 9 8.75 -4.46 1.52
CA ARG A 9 8.47 -5.37 0.39
C ARG A 9 7.48 -4.76 -0.60
N TRP A 10 6.38 -4.17 -0.11
CA TRP A 10 5.43 -3.45 -0.98
C TRP A 10 6.05 -2.20 -1.61
N GLY A 11 7.00 -1.56 -0.93
CA GLY A 11 7.88 -0.52 -1.46
C GLY A 11 8.57 -0.95 -2.75
N GLU A 12 9.36 -2.03 -2.68
CA GLU A 12 10.09 -2.57 -3.83
C GLU A 12 9.17 -3.01 -4.97
N ILE A 13 8.05 -3.66 -4.64
CA ILE A 13 7.04 -4.06 -5.62
C ILE A 13 6.44 -2.82 -6.33
N SER A 14 6.14 -1.76 -5.58
CA SER A 14 5.57 -0.53 -6.14
C SER A 14 6.54 0.20 -7.08
N LEU A 15 7.84 0.15 -6.78
CA LEU A 15 8.89 0.71 -7.63
C LEU A 15 9.06 -0.10 -8.91
N THR A 16 9.03 -1.42 -8.81
CA THR A 16 9.05 -2.32 -9.98
C THR A 16 7.84 -2.08 -10.88
N ALA A 17 6.64 -1.98 -10.31
CA ALA A 17 5.42 -1.68 -11.07
C ALA A 17 5.48 -0.31 -11.74
N THR A 18 6.06 0.68 -11.06
CA THR A 18 6.30 2.02 -11.62
C THR A 18 7.27 1.99 -12.80
N ALA A 19 8.35 1.21 -12.70
CA ALA A 19 9.29 1.02 -13.80
C ALA A 19 8.60 0.38 -15.02
N ASN A 20 7.83 -0.70 -14.79
CA ASN A 20 7.08 -1.36 -15.86
C ASN A 20 6.04 -0.43 -16.52
N ASP A 21 5.32 0.38 -15.74
CA ASP A 21 4.38 1.37 -16.28
C ASP A 21 5.10 2.42 -17.15
N THR A 22 6.28 2.85 -16.71
CA THR A 22 7.12 3.79 -17.47
C THR A 22 7.58 3.21 -18.80
N GLU A 23 7.99 1.94 -18.84
CA GLU A 23 8.36 1.26 -20.09
C GLU A 23 7.16 1.15 -21.06
N ARG A 24 5.96 0.87 -20.53
CA ARG A 24 4.74 0.70 -21.35
C ARG A 24 4.19 2.02 -21.90
N PHE A 25 4.21 3.08 -21.09
CA PHE A 25 3.47 4.31 -21.38
C PHE A 25 4.35 5.57 -21.47
N LYS A 26 5.67 5.39 -21.45
CA LYS A 26 6.70 6.45 -21.39
C LYS A 26 6.70 7.19 -20.04
N PRO A 27 7.79 7.90 -19.71
CA PRO A 27 7.88 8.67 -18.46
C PRO A 27 6.78 9.73 -18.32
N ARG A 28 6.00 9.64 -17.24
CA ARG A 28 4.90 10.57 -16.90
C ARG A 28 4.97 10.93 -15.41
N PRO A 29 5.99 11.67 -14.97
CA PRO A 29 6.36 11.80 -13.56
C PRO A 29 5.22 12.29 -12.66
N THR A 30 4.39 13.24 -13.12
CA THR A 30 3.26 13.75 -12.34
C THR A 30 2.16 12.70 -12.12
N ILE A 31 1.88 11.87 -13.14
CA ILE A 31 0.90 10.78 -13.04
C ILE A 31 1.43 9.70 -12.09
N THR A 32 2.69 9.30 -12.28
CA THR A 32 3.35 8.30 -11.43
C THR A 32 3.39 8.72 -9.97
N SER A 33 3.77 9.97 -9.67
CA SER A 33 3.76 10.50 -8.29
C SER A 33 2.36 10.47 -7.68
N ARG A 34 1.33 10.81 -8.45
CA ARG A 34 -0.06 10.74 -7.98
C ARG A 34 -0.48 9.31 -7.67
N ILE A 35 -0.16 8.35 -8.55
CA ILE A 35 -0.48 6.94 -8.35
C ILE A 35 0.17 6.42 -7.07
N LEU A 36 1.47 6.66 -6.88
CA LEU A 36 2.18 6.27 -5.67
C LEU A 36 1.57 6.93 -4.42
N GLY A 37 1.25 8.22 -4.49
CA GLY A 37 0.58 8.92 -3.40
C GLY A 37 -0.73 8.23 -2.99
N LEU A 38 -1.61 7.92 -3.96
CA LEU A 38 -2.89 7.26 -3.70
C LEU A 38 -2.72 5.84 -3.13
N ILE A 39 -1.77 5.07 -3.65
CA ILE A 39 -1.45 3.73 -3.12
C ILE A 39 -1.00 3.83 -1.67
N TRP A 40 -0.02 4.67 -1.36
CA TRP A 40 0.54 4.76 -0.01
C TRP A 40 -0.40 5.41 0.99
N THR A 41 -1.25 6.34 0.57
CA THR A 41 -2.34 6.83 1.43
C THR A 41 -3.32 5.72 1.77
N SER A 42 -3.69 4.86 0.81
CA SER A 42 -4.58 3.72 1.09
C SER A 42 -3.99 2.73 2.10
N VAL A 43 -2.67 2.50 2.00
CA VAL A 43 -1.92 1.63 2.91
C VAL A 43 -1.85 2.23 4.31
N PHE A 44 -1.54 3.53 4.40
CA PHE A 44 -1.49 4.24 5.67
C PHE A 44 -2.85 4.26 6.36
N ASP A 45 -3.91 4.56 5.62
CA ASP A 45 -5.27 4.62 6.15
C ASP A 45 -5.70 3.24 6.69
N ALA A 46 -5.42 2.15 5.98
CA ALA A 46 -5.69 0.80 6.45
C ALA A 46 -4.88 0.45 7.72
N TRP A 47 -3.56 0.72 7.70
CA TRP A 47 -2.67 0.48 8.84
C TRP A 47 -3.09 1.26 10.09
N SER A 48 -3.55 2.50 9.91
CA SER A 48 -3.95 3.39 11.00
C SER A 48 -5.11 2.83 11.85
N ARG A 49 -5.94 1.93 11.31
CA ARG A 49 -6.99 1.24 12.10
C ARG A 49 -6.43 0.31 13.15
N TYR A 50 -5.20 -0.16 12.96
CA TYR A 50 -4.51 -1.07 13.87
C TYR A 50 -3.44 -0.36 14.70
N ASP A 51 -3.31 0.95 14.57
CA ASP A 51 -2.42 1.76 15.40
C ASP A 51 -3.18 2.51 16.49
N ALA A 52 -2.53 2.72 17.63
CA ALA A 52 -3.14 3.32 18.81
C ALA A 52 -3.44 4.82 18.63
N GLN A 53 -2.61 5.54 17.86
CA GLN A 53 -2.58 7.00 17.81
C GLN A 53 -2.86 7.53 16.40
N ALA A 54 -2.54 6.76 15.35
CA ALA A 54 -2.67 7.21 13.98
C ALA A 54 -4.11 7.63 13.62
N THR A 55 -4.20 8.70 12.83
CA THR A 55 -5.44 9.26 12.27
C THR A 55 -5.39 9.13 10.75
N PRO A 56 -6.44 8.62 10.09
CA PRO A 56 -6.44 8.46 8.64
C PRO A 56 -6.60 9.81 7.94
N TRP A 57 -6.25 9.87 6.66
CA TRP A 57 -6.58 11.02 5.82
C TRP A 57 -7.95 10.92 5.15
N TYR A 58 -8.24 9.82 4.46
CA TYR A 58 -9.46 9.68 3.66
C TYR A 58 -10.42 8.62 4.21
N LEU A 59 -9.94 7.65 4.99
CA LEU A 59 -10.76 6.59 5.54
C LEU A 59 -11.70 7.10 6.65
N THR A 60 -12.98 7.22 6.29
CA THR A 60 -14.09 7.60 7.18
C THR A 60 -15.01 6.41 7.45
N GLY A 61 -15.82 6.48 8.51
CA GLY A 61 -16.81 5.44 8.83
C GLY A 61 -16.24 4.10 9.33
N VAL A 62 -14.92 3.98 9.48
CA VAL A 62 -14.25 2.78 10.01
C VAL A 62 -13.59 3.10 11.34
N ALA A 63 -14.13 2.53 12.42
CA ALA A 63 -13.58 2.67 13.77
C ALA A 63 -12.21 1.99 13.93
N ARG A 64 -11.39 2.52 14.84
CA ARG A 64 -10.12 1.90 15.25
C ARG A 64 -10.38 0.53 15.86
N ARG A 65 -9.53 -0.46 15.56
CA ARG A 65 -9.65 -1.81 16.10
C ARG A 65 -9.23 -1.83 17.59
N PRO A 66 -9.81 -2.75 18.39
CA PRO A 66 -9.46 -2.90 19.80
C PRO A 66 -7.97 -3.18 19.99
N ALA A 67 -7.40 -2.78 21.13
CA ALA A 67 -5.97 -2.94 21.42
C ALA A 67 -5.48 -4.40 21.27
N ALA A 68 -6.32 -5.38 21.62
CA ALA A 68 -6.01 -6.80 21.46
C ALA A 68 -5.77 -7.21 19.99
N GLU A 69 -6.34 -6.47 19.04
CA GLU A 69 -6.20 -6.73 17.61
C GLU A 69 -5.12 -5.86 16.94
N GLN A 70 -4.50 -4.93 17.66
CA GLN A 70 -3.42 -4.07 17.15
C GLN A 70 -2.07 -4.80 17.08
N THR A 71 -2.10 -6.06 16.66
CA THR A 71 -0.93 -6.92 16.53
C THR A 71 -0.16 -6.59 15.25
N LEU A 72 1.13 -6.94 15.22
CA LEU A 72 1.95 -6.79 14.02
C LEU A 72 1.36 -7.58 12.84
N ALA A 73 0.90 -8.80 13.07
CA ALA A 73 0.28 -9.63 12.04
C ALA A 73 -0.95 -8.95 11.39
N ASN A 74 -1.82 -8.34 12.20
CA ASN A 74 -3.00 -7.65 11.68
C ASN A 74 -2.63 -6.37 10.92
N LYS A 75 -1.63 -5.62 11.41
CA LYS A 75 -1.05 -4.46 10.69
C LYS A 75 -0.53 -4.89 9.31
N GLU A 76 0.20 -6.00 9.26
CA GLU A 76 0.77 -6.55 8.02
C GLU A 76 -0.29 -7.04 7.03
N ILE A 77 -1.36 -7.67 7.52
CA ILE A 77 -2.51 -8.06 6.70
C ILE A 77 -3.21 -6.83 6.12
N ALA A 78 -3.47 -5.81 6.95
CA ALA A 78 -4.10 -4.57 6.52
C ALA A 78 -3.27 -3.84 5.45
N ILE A 79 -1.97 -3.71 5.67
CA ILE A 79 -1.02 -3.16 4.69
C ILE A 79 -1.09 -3.96 3.38
N SER A 80 -1.00 -5.29 3.47
CA SER A 80 -0.95 -6.15 2.27
C SER A 80 -2.24 -6.12 1.47
N TYR A 81 -3.39 -6.09 2.15
CA TYR A 81 -4.69 -6.00 1.49
C TYR A 81 -4.86 -4.66 0.76
N ALA A 82 -4.55 -3.54 1.43
CA ALA A 82 -4.65 -2.21 0.83
C ALA A 82 -3.69 -2.03 -0.34
N ALA A 83 -2.42 -2.41 -0.16
CA ALA A 83 -1.40 -2.33 -1.19
C ALA A 83 -1.80 -3.15 -2.43
N TYR A 84 -2.19 -4.42 -2.25
CA TYR A 84 -2.61 -5.30 -3.35
C TYR A 84 -3.79 -4.70 -4.14
N ARG A 85 -4.84 -4.25 -3.45
CA ARG A 85 -6.06 -3.73 -4.08
C ARG A 85 -5.78 -2.42 -4.83
N ALA A 86 -5.01 -1.52 -4.23
CA ALA A 86 -4.66 -0.25 -4.86
C ALA A 86 -3.73 -0.44 -6.06
N MET A 87 -2.70 -1.29 -5.93
CA MET A 87 -1.81 -1.61 -7.05
C MET A 87 -2.57 -2.32 -8.18
N MET A 88 -3.52 -3.20 -7.87
CA MET A 88 -4.35 -3.83 -8.89
C MET A 88 -5.23 -2.84 -9.66
N HIS A 89 -5.64 -1.75 -9.03
CA HIS A 89 -6.40 -0.70 -9.69
C HIS A 89 -5.53 0.13 -10.65
N TYR A 90 -4.34 0.56 -10.22
CA TYR A 90 -3.49 1.46 -11.01
C TYR A 90 -2.52 0.75 -11.96
N TYR A 91 -2.01 -0.42 -11.57
CA TYR A 91 -1.01 -1.21 -12.29
C TYR A 91 -1.57 -2.60 -12.66
N TRP A 92 -2.81 -2.63 -13.17
CA TRP A 92 -3.57 -3.86 -13.41
C TRP A 92 -2.82 -4.93 -14.24
N SER A 93 -1.97 -4.51 -15.17
CA SER A 93 -1.16 -5.38 -16.03
C SER A 93 -0.06 -6.14 -15.29
N ASP A 94 0.30 -5.74 -14.06
CA ASP A 94 1.31 -6.39 -13.22
C ASP A 94 0.71 -7.34 -12.16
N SER A 95 -0.51 -7.84 -12.40
CA SER A 95 -1.22 -8.72 -11.44
C SER A 95 -0.45 -9.96 -10.98
N ALA A 96 0.50 -10.45 -11.77
CA ALA A 96 1.36 -11.58 -11.42
C ALA A 96 2.46 -11.19 -10.42
N LEU A 97 2.97 -9.96 -10.50
CA LEU A 97 3.96 -9.42 -9.57
C LEU A 97 3.38 -9.30 -8.16
N PHE A 98 2.11 -8.90 -8.06
CA PHE A 98 1.44 -8.65 -6.76
C PHE A 98 0.99 -9.91 -6.02
N ARG A 99 1.16 -11.10 -6.60
CA ARG A 99 0.79 -12.40 -5.99
C ARG A 99 1.95 -13.10 -5.28
N GLN A 100 3.15 -12.51 -5.30
CA GLN A 100 4.38 -13.02 -4.66
C GLN A 100 4.52 -12.54 -3.20
#